data_AF-A0A496RWA9-F1
#
_entry.id   AF-A0A496RWA9-F1
#
_cell.length_a   1.000
_cell.length_b   1.000
_cell.length_c   1.000
_cell.angle_alpha   90.00
_cell.angle_beta   90.00
_cell.angle_gamma   90.00
#
_symmetry.space_group_name_H-M   'P 1'
#
loop_
_entity.id
_entity.type
_entity.pdbx_description
1 polymer ?
#
loop_
_entity_poly.entity_id
_entity_poly.type
_entity_poly.pdbx_seq_one_letter_code
_entity_poly.pdbx_strand_id
1 'polypeptide(L)'
;MNVYNIKQIQADSKQRYIDLGIYIEGCDVVGHSGTPKAIKAVSYIQQKVISNEIIHISACNCRDCGSQANHYHHNVSYNHVNWGDVVPLCVSCHRSLHKKLLNLIFYDYGIVRSVTNYIAVDSDITIDMLASLHGVTLSSISSVCTKHKIQNKFFNQAIMRNSGGECPNKDDLTSMYLKLGNIRDVAEYIKVSHSTVLRWMNNYGIKANISNMAIHNSIQYTNEDVLHHIANGYTYTDIALIIGVSKSAMIRRISSIDSYRLNIALSKGLYNKRLYKRIHATSIRLKRQRCKQDYIDTIIADMESELI
;
A
#
# COMPACT_ATOMS: atom_id res chain seq x y z
N MET A 1 -0.62 27.59 -19.36
CA MET A 1 -0.82 26.49 -18.38
C MET A 1 -1.93 26.91 -17.45
N ASN A 2 -3.04 26.17 -17.40
CA ASN A 2 -4.08 26.42 -16.40
C ASN A 2 -3.57 25.92 -15.05
N VAL A 3 -3.32 26.84 -14.12
CA VAL A 3 -2.99 26.49 -12.74
C VAL A 3 -4.27 26.00 -12.08
N TYR A 4 -4.42 24.68 -11.98
CA TYR A 4 -5.55 24.07 -11.28
C TYR A 4 -5.52 24.51 -9.81
N ASN A 5 -6.53 25.27 -9.38
CA ASN A 5 -6.68 25.65 -7.97
C ASN A 5 -7.15 24.41 -7.18
N ILE A 6 -6.20 23.68 -6.63
CA ILE A 6 -6.41 22.44 -5.87
C ILE A 6 -7.47 22.62 -4.78
N LYS A 7 -7.49 23.77 -4.10
CA LYS A 7 -8.46 24.07 -3.04
C LYS A 7 -9.88 24.21 -3.60
N GLN A 8 -10.04 24.83 -4.77
CA GLN A 8 -11.33 24.95 -5.44
C GLN A 8 -11.85 23.58 -5.89
N ILE A 9 -10.99 22.75 -6.49
CA ILE A 9 -11.35 21.40 -6.95
C ILE A 9 -11.77 20.50 -5.79
N GLN A 10 -11.09 20.61 -4.64
CA GLN A 10 -11.44 19.89 -3.42
C GLN A 10 -12.78 20.37 -2.84
N ALA A 11 -13.04 21.69 -2.85
CA ALA A 11 -14.30 22.27 -2.42
C ALA A 11 -15.47 21.87 -3.34
N ASP A 12 -15.28 21.93 -4.66
CA ASP A 12 -16.27 21.57 -5.67
C ASP A 12 -16.59 20.07 -5.62
N SER A 13 -15.56 19.24 -5.40
CA SER A 13 -15.75 17.80 -5.20
C SER A 13 -16.57 17.53 -3.93
N LYS A 14 -16.22 18.16 -2.81
CA LYS A 14 -16.96 18.05 -1.54
C LYS A 14 -18.42 18.46 -1.70
N GLN A 15 -18.69 19.60 -2.33
CA GLN A 15 -20.05 20.09 -2.57
C GLN A 15 -20.84 19.14 -3.47
N ARG A 16 -20.24 18.66 -4.55
CA ARG A 16 -20.88 17.70 -5.47
C ARG A 16 -21.23 16.38 -4.77
N TYR A 17 -20.48 15.96 -3.75
CA TYR A 17 -20.81 14.78 -2.94
C TYR A 17 -21.92 15.03 -1.91
N ILE A 18 -22.03 16.25 -1.39
CA ILE A 18 -23.18 16.69 -0.58
C ILE A 18 -24.45 16.67 -1.44
N ASP A 19 -24.36 17.22 -2.66
CA ASP A 19 -25.50 17.32 -3.59
C ASP A 19 -26.00 15.94 -4.05
N LEU A 20 -25.11 14.96 -4.16
CA LEU A 20 -25.45 13.56 -4.51
C LEU A 20 -25.98 12.75 -3.31
N GLY A 21 -26.10 13.33 -2.12
CA GLY A 21 -26.51 12.62 -0.90
C GLY A 21 -25.50 11.57 -0.42
N ILE A 22 -24.28 11.62 -0.95
CA ILE A 22 -23.19 10.65 -0.76
C ILE A 22 -22.37 10.99 0.49
N TYR A 23 -22.18 12.28 0.74
CA TYR A 23 -21.51 12.81 1.91
C TYR A 23 -22.52 13.54 2.78
N ILE A 24 -22.73 13.04 3.98
CA ILE A 24 -23.63 13.67 4.93
C ILE A 24 -22.80 14.64 5.78
N GLU A 25 -22.91 15.93 5.49
CA GLU A 25 -22.22 16.99 6.22
C GLU A 25 -22.63 16.99 7.71
N GLY A 26 -21.67 16.69 8.60
CA GLY A 26 -21.86 16.66 10.06
C GLY A 26 -21.76 15.28 10.74
N CYS A 27 -21.50 14.19 10.01
CA CYS A 27 -21.25 12.87 10.60
C CYS A 27 -19.75 12.63 10.84
N ASP A 28 -19.10 13.51 11.61
CA ASP A 28 -17.67 13.37 11.87
C ASP A 28 -17.40 12.34 12.97
N VAL A 29 -16.48 11.42 12.69
CA VAL A 29 -15.83 10.52 13.66
C VAL A 29 -15.13 11.31 14.79
N VAL A 30 -14.94 12.62 14.57
CA VAL A 30 -14.26 13.58 15.44
C VAL A 30 -15.23 14.57 16.12
N GLY A 31 -16.55 14.34 16.07
CA GLY A 31 -17.50 15.04 16.94
C GLY A 31 -17.89 16.45 16.50
N HIS A 32 -17.81 16.80 15.21
CA HIS A 32 -18.37 18.06 14.71
C HIS A 32 -19.78 17.84 14.14
N SER A 33 -20.74 17.68 15.06
CA SER A 33 -22.18 17.84 14.81
C SER A 33 -22.52 19.32 14.56
N GLY A 34 -21.82 19.97 13.63
CA GLY A 34 -21.86 21.43 13.46
C GLY A 34 -22.93 21.92 12.47
N THR A 35 -23.49 21.04 11.63
CA THR A 35 -24.52 21.48 10.69
C THR A 35 -25.86 21.67 11.41
N PRO A 36 -26.61 22.76 11.15
CA PRO A 36 -27.91 22.99 11.77
C PRO A 36 -28.90 21.82 11.57
N LYS A 37 -28.78 21.09 10.45
CA LYS A 37 -29.60 19.89 10.18
C LYS A 37 -29.23 18.71 11.08
N ALA A 38 -27.94 18.42 11.26
CA ALA A 38 -27.50 17.34 12.15
C ALA A 38 -27.88 17.62 13.60
N ILE A 39 -27.75 18.88 14.06
CA ILE A 39 -28.18 19.30 15.40
C ILE A 39 -29.68 19.03 15.58
N LYS A 40 -30.51 19.46 14.63
CA LYS A 40 -31.97 19.24 14.70
C LYS A 40 -32.34 17.74 14.68
N ALA A 41 -31.66 16.94 13.87
CA ALA A 41 -31.88 15.49 13.83
C ALA A 41 -31.52 14.81 15.16
N VAL A 42 -30.40 15.21 15.78
CA VAL A 42 -30.00 14.72 17.11
C VAL A 42 -31.03 15.13 18.17
N SER A 43 -31.48 16.39 18.16
CA SER A 43 -32.53 16.86 19.08
C SER A 43 -33.85 16.11 18.89
N TYR A 44 -34.23 15.80 17.65
CA TYR A 44 -35.41 14.99 17.34
C TYR A 44 -35.31 13.59 17.95
N ILE A 45 -34.18 12.90 17.76
CA ILE A 45 -33.95 11.58 18.37
C ILE A 45 -33.99 11.66 19.90
N GLN A 46 -33.38 12.68 20.50
CA GLN A 46 -33.42 12.87 21.95
C GLN A 46 -34.86 13.06 22.47
N GLN A 47 -35.67 13.88 21.79
CA GLN A 47 -37.09 14.05 22.13
C GLN A 47 -37.87 12.74 22.02
N LYS A 48 -37.60 11.94 20.98
CA LYS A 48 -38.23 10.62 20.77
C LYS A 48 -37.79 9.59 21.80
N VAL A 49 -36.55 9.65 22.28
CA VAL A 49 -36.08 8.84 23.41
C VAL A 49 -36.75 9.26 24.72
N ILE A 50 -36.86 10.57 24.99
CA ILE A 50 -37.52 11.10 26.21
C ILE A 50 -39.01 10.72 26.26
N SER A 51 -39.69 10.73 25.11
CA SER A 51 -41.10 10.33 24.97
C SER A 51 -41.33 8.81 24.90
N ASN A 52 -40.27 8.00 25.02
CA ASN A 52 -40.30 6.54 24.88
C ASN A 52 -40.80 6.04 23.50
N GLU A 53 -40.76 6.87 22.47
CA GLU A 53 -41.05 6.46 21.09
C GLU A 53 -39.85 5.73 20.45
N ILE A 54 -38.63 5.98 20.93
CA ILE A 54 -37.40 5.27 20.55
C ILE A 54 -36.74 4.73 21.82
N ILE A 55 -36.26 3.49 21.75
CA ILE A 55 -35.56 2.84 22.87
C ILE A 55 -34.31 3.65 23.26
N HIS A 56 -33.99 3.75 24.55
CA HIS A 56 -32.76 4.42 24.96
C HIS A 56 -31.52 3.66 24.44
N ILE A 57 -30.49 4.36 23.95
CA ILE A 57 -29.34 3.72 23.28
C ILE A 57 -28.60 2.71 24.17
N SER A 58 -28.58 2.93 25.49
CA SER A 58 -27.97 2.03 26.48
C SER A 58 -28.75 0.72 26.68
N ALA A 59 -29.96 0.60 26.14
CA ALA A 59 -30.74 -0.64 26.14
C ALA A 59 -30.67 -1.36 24.78
N CYS A 60 -30.02 -0.75 23.78
CA CYS A 60 -29.90 -1.31 22.43
C CYS A 60 -28.60 -2.09 22.27
N ASN A 61 -28.66 -3.21 21.55
CA ASN A 61 -27.47 -3.87 21.03
C ASN A 61 -27.08 -3.26 19.68
N CYS A 62 -25.78 -3.23 19.40
CA CYS A 62 -25.24 -2.83 18.11
C CYS A 62 -25.78 -3.77 17.04
N ARG A 63 -26.41 -3.19 16.00
CA ARG A 63 -26.98 -3.97 14.90
C ARG A 63 -25.95 -4.87 14.21
N ASP A 64 -24.70 -4.44 14.12
CA ASP A 64 -23.68 -5.13 13.33
C ASP A 64 -22.96 -6.25 14.09
N CYS A 65 -22.69 -6.06 15.39
CA CYS A 65 -21.85 -6.98 16.15
C CYS A 65 -22.46 -7.48 17.46
N GLY A 66 -23.67 -7.03 17.81
CA GLY A 66 -24.37 -7.43 19.02
C GLY A 66 -23.84 -6.82 20.33
N SER A 67 -22.68 -6.14 20.35
CA SER A 67 -22.17 -5.46 21.55
C SER A 67 -23.06 -4.27 21.94
N GLN A 68 -23.01 -3.81 23.19
CA GLN A 68 -23.75 -2.61 23.64
C GLN A 68 -23.61 -1.42 22.67
N ALA A 69 -24.74 -0.89 22.19
CA ALA A 69 -24.75 0.28 21.33
C ALA A 69 -24.43 1.54 22.14
N ASN A 70 -23.77 2.49 21.48
CA ASN A 70 -23.38 3.75 22.10
C ASN A 70 -23.93 4.95 21.31
N HIS A 71 -24.12 4.81 20.00
CA HIS A 71 -24.56 5.90 19.12
C HIS A 71 -25.74 5.45 18.25
N TYR A 72 -26.60 6.40 17.91
CA TYR A 72 -27.53 6.29 16.78
C TYR A 72 -26.85 6.80 15.51
N HIS A 73 -26.81 5.97 14.47
CA HIS A 73 -26.33 6.35 13.14
C HIS A 73 -27.52 6.61 12.22
N HIS A 74 -27.52 7.74 11.51
CA HIS A 74 -28.55 8.08 10.52
C HIS A 74 -28.15 7.45 9.18
N ASN A 75 -28.81 6.36 8.80
CA ASN A 75 -28.41 5.54 7.65
C ASN A 75 -28.65 6.20 6.28
N VAL A 76 -29.68 7.04 6.17
CA VAL A 76 -30.16 7.54 4.88
C VAL A 76 -29.73 8.99 4.64
N SER A 77 -30.09 9.92 5.53
CA SER A 77 -29.76 11.35 5.41
C SER A 77 -30.15 12.12 6.68
N TYR A 78 -29.69 13.37 6.81
CA TYR A 78 -30.24 14.34 7.78
C TYR A 78 -31.46 15.13 7.24
N ASN A 79 -32.20 14.61 6.26
CA ASN A 79 -33.47 15.20 5.84
C ASN A 79 -34.55 14.91 6.89
N HIS A 80 -35.46 15.86 7.13
CA HIS A 80 -36.48 15.79 8.18
C HIS A 80 -37.30 14.48 8.16
N VAL A 81 -37.68 14.03 6.96
CA VAL A 81 -38.43 12.78 6.76
C VAL A 81 -37.68 11.52 7.21
N ASN A 82 -36.35 11.60 7.33
CA ASN A 82 -35.46 10.49 7.67
C ASN A 82 -34.84 10.63 9.06
N TRP A 83 -35.21 11.64 9.86
CA TRP A 83 -34.62 11.83 11.19
C TRP A 83 -34.90 10.67 12.16
N GLY A 84 -36.02 9.96 12.00
CA GLY A 84 -36.33 8.78 12.80
C GLY A 84 -35.66 7.49 12.33
N ASP A 85 -35.06 7.47 11.13
CA ASP A 85 -34.42 6.28 10.57
C ASP A 85 -32.97 6.17 11.06
N VAL A 86 -32.85 5.72 12.30
CA VAL A 86 -31.57 5.54 12.98
C VAL A 86 -31.30 4.08 13.33
N VAL A 87 -30.03 3.71 13.27
CA VAL A 87 -29.54 2.39 13.66
C VAL A 87 -28.65 2.50 14.89
N PRO A 88 -28.90 1.71 15.95
CA PRO A 88 -28.01 1.65 17.09
C PRO A 88 -26.72 0.91 16.72
N LEU A 89 -25.58 1.57 16.90
CA LEU A 89 -24.26 1.02 16.65
C LEU A 89 -23.34 1.25 17.85
N CYS A 90 -22.39 0.33 18.05
CA CYS A 90 -21.26 0.60 18.92
C CYS A 90 -20.26 1.54 18.22
N VAL A 91 -19.36 2.13 19.00
CA VAL A 91 -18.40 3.12 18.48
C VAL A 91 -17.52 2.54 17.36
N SER A 92 -17.07 1.29 17.51
CA SER A 92 -16.20 0.64 16.51
C SER A 92 -16.94 0.36 15.20
N CYS A 93 -18.16 -0.18 15.23
CA CYS A 93 -18.96 -0.43 14.04
C CYS A 93 -19.38 0.87 13.36
N HIS A 94 -19.80 1.90 14.11
CA HIS A 94 -20.15 3.20 13.54
C HIS A 94 -18.95 3.83 12.80
N ARG A 95 -17.75 3.81 13.40
CA ARG A 95 -16.52 4.28 12.73
C ARG A 95 -16.17 3.45 11.50
N SER A 96 -16.32 2.13 11.60
CA SER A 96 -16.07 1.20 10.49
C SER A 96 -17.01 1.44 9.32
N LEU A 97 -18.28 1.73 9.59
CA LEU A 97 -19.29 2.05 8.58
C LEU A 97 -18.92 3.32 7.82
N HIS A 98 -18.56 4.40 8.52
CA HIS A 98 -18.06 5.62 7.89
C HIS A 98 -16.80 5.39 7.09
N LYS A 99 -15.84 4.61 7.61
CA LYS A 99 -14.63 4.26 6.86
C LYS A 99 -14.95 3.44 5.61
N LYS A 100 -15.91 2.51 5.67
CA LYS A 100 -16.35 1.71 4.52
C LYS A 100 -17.08 2.57 3.49
N LEU A 101 -17.98 3.47 3.90
CA LEU A 101 -18.68 4.38 3.00
C LEU A 101 -17.73 5.38 2.34
N LEU A 102 -16.80 5.94 3.13
CA LEU A 102 -15.71 6.75 2.61
C LEU A 102 -14.91 5.95 1.58
N ASN A 103 -14.52 4.71 1.91
CA ASN A 103 -13.75 3.88 0.99
C ASN A 103 -14.54 3.50 -0.28
N LEU A 104 -15.80 3.11 -0.17
CA LEU A 104 -16.60 2.65 -1.30
C LEU A 104 -17.02 3.79 -2.23
N ILE A 105 -17.43 4.92 -1.65
CA ILE A 105 -17.99 6.01 -2.46
C ILE A 105 -16.89 7.00 -2.90
N PHE A 106 -15.89 7.27 -2.06
CA PHE A 106 -14.83 8.21 -2.41
C PHE A 106 -13.74 7.57 -3.26
N TYR A 107 -13.35 6.30 -3.01
CA TYR A 107 -12.19 5.75 -3.72
C TYR A 107 -12.51 5.20 -5.09
N ASP A 108 -13.64 4.53 -5.31
CA ASP A 108 -13.88 3.94 -6.63
C ASP A 108 -14.59 4.93 -7.55
N TYR A 109 -15.76 5.46 -7.16
CA TYR A 109 -16.58 6.22 -8.11
C TYR A 109 -16.05 7.64 -8.38
N GLY A 110 -15.65 8.35 -7.31
CA GLY A 110 -15.10 9.71 -7.41
C GLY A 110 -13.78 9.76 -8.17
N ILE A 111 -12.84 8.88 -7.83
CA ILE A 111 -11.55 8.79 -8.50
C ILE A 111 -11.72 8.28 -9.94
N VAL A 112 -12.50 7.23 -10.21
CA VAL A 112 -12.68 6.74 -11.59
C VAL A 112 -13.24 7.81 -12.51
N ARG A 113 -14.31 8.50 -12.09
CA ARG A 113 -14.93 9.53 -12.92
C ARG A 113 -14.02 10.73 -13.10
N SER A 114 -13.35 11.17 -12.02
CA SER A 114 -12.40 12.27 -12.06
C SER A 114 -11.18 11.95 -12.93
N VAL A 115 -10.57 10.78 -12.73
CA VAL A 115 -9.45 10.27 -13.55
C VAL A 115 -9.86 10.16 -15.02
N THR A 116 -11.03 9.60 -15.33
CA THR A 116 -11.52 9.48 -16.72
C THR A 116 -11.74 10.85 -17.35
N ASN A 117 -12.35 11.79 -16.62
CA ASN A 117 -12.57 13.16 -17.11
C ASN A 117 -11.26 13.91 -17.32
N TYR A 118 -10.32 13.85 -16.37
CA TYR A 118 -9.03 14.50 -16.51
C TYR A 118 -8.22 13.88 -17.65
N ILE A 119 -8.24 12.55 -17.80
CA ILE A 119 -7.62 11.85 -18.93
C ILE A 119 -8.16 12.34 -20.28
N ALA A 120 -9.46 12.66 -20.35
CA ALA A 120 -10.11 13.11 -21.57
C ALA A 120 -9.78 14.57 -21.90
N VAL A 121 -9.53 15.41 -20.88
CA VAL A 121 -9.26 16.84 -21.03
C VAL A 121 -7.75 17.14 -21.16
N ASP A 122 -6.91 16.35 -20.49
CA ASP A 122 -5.46 16.57 -20.40
C ASP A 122 -4.72 15.25 -20.63
N SER A 123 -3.98 15.16 -21.74
CA SER A 123 -3.20 13.97 -22.08
C SER A 123 -2.04 13.74 -21.12
N ASP A 124 -1.55 14.80 -20.50
CA ASP A 124 -0.27 14.84 -19.79
C ASP A 124 -0.45 14.67 -18.28
N ILE A 125 -1.69 14.56 -17.80
CA ILE A 125 -1.97 14.31 -16.40
C ILE A 125 -1.31 13.00 -15.95
N THR A 126 -0.61 13.07 -14.81
CA THR A 126 0.09 11.92 -14.23
C THR A 126 -0.65 11.34 -13.03
N ILE A 127 -0.34 10.08 -12.68
CA ILE A 127 -0.87 9.45 -11.45
C ILE A 127 -0.51 10.27 -10.21
N ASP A 128 0.67 10.88 -10.14
CA ASP A 128 1.02 11.76 -9.01
C ASP A 128 0.17 13.02 -8.98
N MET A 129 -0.04 13.67 -10.13
CA MET A 129 -0.89 14.85 -10.19
C MET A 129 -2.31 14.51 -9.73
N LEU A 130 -2.84 13.35 -10.13
CA LEU A 130 -4.12 12.84 -9.65
C LEU A 130 -4.10 12.55 -8.14
N ALA A 131 -3.05 11.93 -7.63
CA ALA A 131 -2.89 11.65 -6.21
C ALA A 131 -2.87 12.95 -5.39
N SER A 132 -2.11 13.96 -5.85
CA SER A 132 -2.05 15.29 -5.23
C SER A 132 -3.39 16.03 -5.32
N LEU A 133 -4.07 16.01 -6.48
CA LEU A 133 -5.38 16.65 -6.68
C LEU A 133 -6.42 16.07 -5.72
N HIS A 134 -6.42 14.75 -5.55
CA HIS A 134 -7.37 14.05 -4.68
C HIS A 134 -6.93 13.97 -3.21
N GLY A 135 -5.72 14.42 -2.87
CA GLY A 135 -5.19 14.33 -1.51
C GLY A 135 -5.04 12.87 -1.02
N VAL A 136 -4.76 11.94 -1.93
CA VAL A 136 -4.59 10.51 -1.63
C VAL A 136 -3.19 10.03 -2.02
N THR A 137 -2.84 8.81 -1.61
CA THR A 137 -1.55 8.22 -1.97
C THR A 137 -1.54 7.74 -3.43
N LEU A 138 -0.37 7.76 -4.07
CA LEU A 138 -0.16 7.18 -5.41
C LEU A 138 -0.64 5.72 -5.48
N SER A 139 -0.36 4.93 -4.44
CA SER A 139 -0.82 3.53 -4.35
C SER A 139 -2.35 3.42 -4.43
N SER A 140 -3.07 4.36 -3.81
CA SER A 140 -4.54 4.39 -3.85
C SER A 140 -5.06 4.67 -5.27
N ILE A 141 -4.54 5.70 -5.95
CA ILE A 141 -4.92 6.00 -7.35
C ILE A 141 -4.56 4.84 -8.26
N SER A 142 -3.38 4.24 -8.09
CA SER A 142 -2.92 3.11 -8.88
C SER A 142 -3.83 1.89 -8.73
N SER A 143 -4.23 1.57 -7.50
CA SER A 143 -5.18 0.48 -7.19
C SER A 143 -6.53 0.70 -7.89
N VAL A 144 -7.05 1.93 -7.84
CA VAL A 144 -8.32 2.29 -8.51
C VAL A 144 -8.19 2.20 -10.03
N CYS A 145 -7.14 2.78 -10.61
CA CYS A 145 -6.86 2.66 -12.04
C CYS A 145 -6.73 1.18 -12.45
N THR A 146 -6.16 0.35 -11.58
CA THR A 146 -6.00 -1.09 -11.78
C THR A 146 -7.32 -1.81 -11.83
N LYS A 147 -8.12 -1.64 -10.78
CA LYS A 147 -9.44 -2.24 -10.63
C LYS A 147 -10.36 -1.90 -11.81
N HIS A 148 -10.26 -0.69 -12.33
CA HIS A 148 -11.12 -0.19 -13.40
C HIS A 148 -10.49 -0.23 -14.81
N LYS A 149 -9.34 -0.91 -14.97
CA LYS A 149 -8.65 -1.08 -16.27
C LYS A 149 -8.27 0.23 -16.98
N ILE A 150 -8.02 1.30 -16.21
CA ILE A 150 -7.59 2.63 -16.72
C ILE A 150 -6.06 2.68 -16.90
N GLN A 151 -5.35 1.64 -16.43
CA GLN A 151 -3.88 1.61 -16.35
C GLN A 151 -3.13 1.81 -17.65
N ASN A 152 -3.70 1.42 -18.81
CA ASN A 152 -2.95 1.41 -20.08
C ASN A 152 -2.36 2.78 -20.44
N LYS A 153 -3.02 3.88 -20.07
CA LYS A 153 -2.51 5.23 -20.34
C LYS A 153 -1.37 5.63 -19.38
N PHE A 154 -1.53 5.32 -18.09
CA PHE A 154 -0.52 5.68 -17.08
C PHE A 154 0.66 4.72 -17.01
N PHE A 155 0.53 3.52 -17.58
CA PHE A 155 1.59 2.53 -17.66
C PHE A 155 2.84 3.11 -18.34
N ASN A 156 2.65 3.85 -19.43
CA ASN A 156 3.74 4.51 -20.15
C ASN A 156 4.42 5.61 -19.33
N GLN A 157 3.67 6.34 -18.50
CA GLN A 157 4.25 7.37 -17.63
C GLN A 157 4.96 6.76 -16.40
N ALA A 158 4.44 5.67 -15.85
CA ALA A 158 5.09 4.93 -14.76
C ALA A 158 6.41 4.28 -15.20
N ILE A 159 6.52 3.91 -16.48
CA ILE A 159 7.76 3.44 -17.09
C ILE A 159 8.84 4.54 -17.08
N MET A 160 8.48 5.80 -17.34
CA MET A 160 9.47 6.88 -17.43
C MET A 160 10.07 7.26 -16.07
N ARG A 161 9.31 7.16 -14.98
CA ARG A 161 9.75 7.63 -13.65
C ARG A 161 10.69 6.71 -12.89
N ASN A 162 10.49 5.39 -13.00
CA ASN A 162 11.26 4.42 -12.22
C ASN A 162 12.55 3.95 -12.89
N SER A 163 12.80 4.39 -14.12
CA SER A 163 13.88 3.83 -14.95
C SER A 163 15.15 4.67 -14.92
N GLY A 164 15.13 5.93 -14.48
CA GLY A 164 16.32 6.80 -14.49
C GLY A 164 16.84 7.19 -15.89
N GLY A 165 16.33 6.55 -16.95
CA GLY A 165 16.66 6.84 -18.35
C GLY A 165 15.44 6.69 -19.27
N GLU A 166 15.49 7.38 -20.40
CA GLU A 166 14.50 7.24 -21.47
C GLU A 166 14.50 5.81 -22.02
N CYS A 167 13.32 5.24 -22.23
CA CYS A 167 13.20 3.93 -22.87
C CYS A 167 13.66 4.08 -24.32
N PRO A 168 14.71 3.35 -24.77
CA PRO A 168 15.10 3.36 -26.17
C PRO A 168 13.92 2.90 -27.04
N ASN A 169 13.88 3.35 -28.29
CA ASN A 169 12.94 2.78 -29.25
C ASN A 169 13.25 1.29 -29.48
N LYS A 170 12.35 0.60 -30.17
CA LYS A 170 12.47 -0.85 -30.39
C LYS A 170 13.78 -1.24 -31.11
N ASP A 171 14.20 -0.46 -32.09
CA ASP A 171 15.35 -0.79 -32.94
C ASP A 171 16.67 -0.57 -32.19
N ASP A 172 16.76 0.51 -31.41
CA ASP A 172 17.90 0.79 -30.54
C ASP A 172 18.04 -0.28 -29.46
N LEU A 173 16.94 -0.65 -28.79
CA LEU A 173 16.97 -1.69 -27.75
C LEU A 173 17.37 -3.05 -28.34
N THR A 174 16.88 -3.38 -29.53
CA THR A 174 17.24 -4.61 -30.24
C THR A 174 18.72 -4.61 -30.60
N SER A 175 19.24 -3.49 -31.12
CA SER A 175 20.65 -3.34 -31.51
C SER A 175 21.58 -3.42 -30.30
N MET A 176 21.23 -2.77 -29.18
CA MET A 176 21.95 -2.88 -27.92
C MET A 176 21.97 -4.32 -27.41
N TYR A 177 20.84 -5.02 -27.45
CA TYR A 177 20.74 -6.40 -26.99
C TYR A 177 21.56 -7.35 -27.85
N LEU A 178 21.52 -7.21 -29.18
CA LEU A 178 22.34 -8.02 -30.09
C LEU A 178 23.83 -7.74 -29.91
N LYS A 179 24.22 -6.49 -29.65
CA LYS A 179 25.62 -6.09 -29.44
C LYS A 179 26.19 -6.56 -28.11
N LEU A 180 25.42 -6.44 -27.02
CA LEU A 180 25.86 -6.74 -25.65
C LEU A 180 25.57 -8.20 -25.25
N GLY A 181 24.71 -8.91 -26.00
CA GLY A 181 24.49 -10.35 -25.86
C GLY A 181 23.63 -10.76 -24.66
N ASN A 182 23.42 -9.90 -23.67
CA ASN A 182 22.56 -10.19 -22.52
C ASN A 182 21.90 -8.93 -21.92
N ILE A 183 20.84 -9.14 -21.12
CA ILE A 183 20.00 -8.08 -20.55
C ILE A 183 20.73 -7.28 -19.45
N ARG A 184 21.64 -7.92 -18.70
CA ARG A 184 22.41 -7.29 -17.62
C ARG A 184 23.28 -6.18 -18.19
N ASP A 185 24.03 -6.48 -19.24
CA ASP A 185 24.95 -5.53 -19.86
C ASP A 185 24.18 -4.38 -20.54
N VAL A 186 23.03 -4.67 -21.16
CA VAL A 186 22.13 -3.62 -21.64
C VAL A 186 21.71 -2.71 -20.49
N ALA A 187 21.21 -3.28 -19.40
CA ALA A 187 20.73 -2.52 -18.24
C ALA A 187 21.82 -1.64 -17.61
N GLU A 188 23.03 -2.18 -17.46
CA GLU A 188 24.20 -1.43 -17.00
C GLU A 188 24.57 -0.29 -17.97
N TYR A 189 24.58 -0.58 -19.28
CA TYR A 189 24.90 0.40 -20.32
C TYR A 189 23.96 1.62 -20.31
N ILE A 190 22.65 1.39 -20.20
CA ILE A 190 21.66 2.48 -20.13
C ILE A 190 21.32 2.93 -18.70
N LYS A 191 22.04 2.42 -17.70
CA LYS A 191 21.90 2.76 -16.27
C LYS A 191 20.48 2.57 -15.72
N VAL A 192 19.83 1.48 -16.09
CA VAL A 192 18.50 1.11 -15.59
C VAL A 192 18.56 -0.28 -14.93
N SER A 193 17.49 -0.69 -14.25
CA SER A 193 17.44 -2.04 -13.68
C SER A 193 17.22 -3.12 -14.77
N HIS A 194 17.72 -4.33 -14.53
CA HIS A 194 17.52 -5.45 -15.47
C HIS A 194 16.05 -5.77 -15.72
N SER A 195 15.22 -5.68 -14.67
CA SER A 195 13.79 -5.91 -14.74
C SER A 195 13.09 -4.88 -15.65
N THR A 196 13.61 -3.64 -15.69
CA THR A 196 13.13 -2.61 -16.61
C THR A 196 13.43 -2.96 -18.06
N VAL A 197 14.66 -3.37 -18.38
CA VAL A 197 15.04 -3.79 -19.74
C VAL A 197 14.22 -4.99 -20.21
N LEU A 198 14.11 -6.02 -19.36
CA LEU A 198 13.31 -7.22 -19.67
C LEU A 198 11.85 -6.86 -19.96
N ARG A 199 11.28 -5.94 -19.16
CA ARG A 199 9.92 -5.46 -19.37
C ARG A 199 9.76 -4.74 -20.73
N TRP A 200 10.72 -3.88 -21.11
CA TRP A 200 10.70 -3.21 -22.41
C TRP A 200 10.81 -4.19 -23.58
N MET A 201 11.71 -5.17 -23.48
CA MET A 201 11.85 -6.22 -24.49
C MET A 201 10.55 -7.01 -24.67
N ASN A 202 9.88 -7.36 -23.57
CA ASN A 202 8.58 -8.04 -23.61
C ASN A 202 7.51 -7.18 -24.30
N ASN A 203 7.46 -5.87 -24.01
CA ASN A 203 6.50 -4.95 -24.62
C ASN A 203 6.73 -4.80 -26.14
N TYR A 204 7.98 -4.85 -26.60
CA TYR A 204 8.33 -4.77 -28.02
C TYR A 204 8.28 -6.12 -28.75
N GLY A 205 8.05 -7.22 -28.03
CA GLY A 205 8.08 -8.58 -28.57
C GLY A 205 9.49 -9.07 -28.93
N ILE A 206 10.53 -8.51 -28.30
CA ILE A 206 11.92 -8.95 -28.47
C ILE A 206 12.13 -10.19 -27.60
N LYS A 207 12.32 -11.35 -28.23
CA LYS A 207 12.56 -12.62 -27.51
C LYS A 207 13.95 -12.60 -26.86
N ALA A 208 13.99 -12.56 -25.53
CA ALA A 208 15.23 -12.76 -24.80
C ALA A 208 15.75 -14.19 -25.03
N ASN A 209 17.04 -14.32 -25.33
CA ASN A 209 17.70 -15.62 -25.43
C ASN A 209 18.00 -16.16 -24.01
N ILE A 210 16.98 -16.76 -23.39
CA ILE A 210 17.00 -17.23 -22.00
C ILE A 210 18.08 -18.31 -21.77
N SER A 211 18.48 -19.04 -22.82
CA SER A 211 19.50 -20.08 -22.73
C SER A 211 20.88 -19.55 -22.33
N ASN A 212 21.25 -18.32 -22.70
CA ASN A 212 22.51 -17.71 -22.31
C ASN A 212 22.51 -17.16 -20.86
N MET A 213 21.34 -16.86 -20.29
CA MET A 213 21.25 -16.43 -18.87
C MET A 213 21.52 -17.58 -17.89
N ALA A 214 21.19 -18.81 -18.26
CA ALA A 214 21.38 -19.98 -17.40
C ALA A 214 22.85 -20.38 -17.26
N ILE A 215 23.68 -20.10 -18.26
CA ILE A 215 25.07 -20.57 -18.32
C ILE A 215 25.98 -19.71 -17.42
N HIS A 216 25.83 -18.38 -17.45
CA HIS A 216 26.68 -17.47 -16.65
C HIS A 216 26.30 -17.34 -15.17
N ASN A 217 25.05 -17.67 -14.79
CA ASN A 217 24.64 -17.71 -13.38
C ASN A 217 24.84 -19.09 -12.72
N SER A 218 25.53 -20.01 -13.40
CA SER A 218 25.91 -21.30 -12.82
C SER A 218 27.16 -21.22 -11.93
N ILE A 219 27.40 -20.08 -11.27
CA ILE A 219 28.15 -20.13 -10.01
C ILE A 219 27.33 -21.08 -9.14
N GLN A 220 27.84 -22.29 -8.95
CA GLN A 220 27.17 -23.35 -8.21
C GLN A 220 27.07 -22.90 -6.75
N TYR A 221 26.04 -22.10 -6.44
CA TYR A 221 25.59 -21.93 -5.07
C TYR A 221 25.31 -23.34 -4.57
N THR A 222 25.96 -23.73 -3.50
CA THR A 222 25.80 -25.03 -2.87
C THR A 222 24.59 -25.00 -1.93
N ASN A 223 24.18 -26.16 -1.41
CA ASN A 223 23.17 -26.16 -0.35
C ASN A 223 23.71 -25.51 0.94
N GLU A 224 25.03 -25.48 1.13
CA GLU A 224 25.68 -24.80 2.27
C GLU A 224 25.46 -23.30 2.23
N ASP A 225 25.62 -22.70 1.05
CA ASP A 225 25.44 -21.25 0.89
C ASP A 225 23.99 -20.83 1.17
N VAL A 226 23.02 -21.65 0.72
CA VAL A 226 21.59 -21.42 1.02
C VAL A 226 21.33 -21.53 2.52
N LEU A 227 21.86 -22.56 3.18
CA LEU A 227 21.72 -22.75 4.63
C LEU A 227 22.37 -21.61 5.42
N HIS A 228 23.53 -21.13 4.99
CA HIS A 228 24.23 -19.99 5.59
C HIS A 228 23.38 -18.72 5.54
N HIS A 229 22.78 -18.39 4.39
CA HIS A 229 21.88 -17.25 4.29
C HIS A 229 20.62 -17.40 5.16
N ILE A 230 20.04 -18.60 5.24
CA ILE A 230 18.88 -18.84 6.11
C ILE A 230 19.27 -18.64 7.60
N ALA A 231 20.45 -19.11 8.02
CA ALA A 231 20.96 -18.91 9.38
C ALA A 231 21.18 -17.43 9.71
N ASN A 232 21.57 -16.63 8.72
CA ASN A 232 21.68 -15.17 8.83
C ASN A 232 20.32 -14.43 8.73
N GLY A 233 19.21 -15.17 8.63
CA GLY A 233 17.85 -14.60 8.67
C GLY A 233 17.33 -14.05 7.33
N TYR A 234 18.01 -14.32 6.21
CA TYR A 234 17.54 -13.94 4.88
C TYR A 234 16.27 -14.73 4.50
N THR A 235 15.34 -14.07 3.81
CA THR A 235 14.16 -14.75 3.28
C THR A 235 14.49 -15.48 1.98
N TYR A 236 13.64 -16.43 1.59
CA TYR A 236 13.82 -17.16 0.32
C TYR A 236 13.80 -16.25 -0.90
N THR A 237 13.12 -15.09 -0.81
CA THR A 237 13.09 -14.10 -1.88
C THR A 237 14.43 -13.38 -1.98
N ASP A 238 15.03 -13.02 -0.84
CA ASP A 238 16.32 -12.34 -0.80
C ASP A 238 17.42 -13.25 -1.34
N ILE A 239 17.42 -14.52 -0.91
CA ILE A 239 18.37 -15.53 -1.39
C ILE A 239 18.21 -15.75 -2.89
N ALA A 240 16.97 -15.84 -3.40
CA ALA A 240 16.71 -15.98 -4.83
C ALA A 240 17.25 -14.80 -5.65
N LEU A 241 17.11 -13.57 -5.13
CA LEU A 241 17.65 -12.36 -5.75
C LEU A 241 19.18 -12.34 -5.75
N ILE A 242 19.80 -12.65 -4.61
CA ILE A 242 21.28 -12.70 -4.47
C ILE A 242 21.88 -13.70 -5.46
N ILE A 243 21.28 -14.89 -5.57
CA ILE A 243 21.77 -15.97 -6.44
C ILE A 243 21.38 -15.75 -7.91
N GLY A 244 20.45 -14.83 -8.19
CA GLY A 244 19.97 -14.57 -9.54
C GLY A 244 19.10 -15.72 -10.10
N VAL A 245 18.31 -16.37 -9.23
CA VAL A 245 17.36 -17.43 -9.62
C VAL A 245 15.91 -17.00 -9.34
N SER A 246 14.95 -17.64 -10.01
CA SER A 246 13.54 -17.39 -9.69
C SER A 246 13.21 -17.88 -8.28
N LYS A 247 12.24 -17.21 -7.64
CA LYS A 247 11.71 -17.64 -6.32
C LYS A 247 11.27 -19.11 -6.33
N SER A 248 10.61 -19.57 -7.39
CA SER A 248 10.16 -20.97 -7.51
C SER A 248 11.32 -21.95 -7.63
N ALA A 249 12.42 -21.57 -8.29
CA ALA A 249 13.63 -22.39 -8.34
C ALA A 249 14.29 -22.49 -6.96
N MET A 250 14.35 -21.38 -6.21
CA MET A 250 14.83 -21.37 -4.82
C MET A 250 13.99 -22.25 -3.91
N ILE A 251 12.65 -22.19 -4.01
CA ILE A 251 11.75 -23.05 -3.24
C ILE A 251 12.03 -24.53 -3.52
N ARG A 252 12.09 -24.93 -4.80
CA ARG A 252 12.41 -26.33 -5.17
C ARG A 252 13.76 -26.78 -4.60
N ARG A 253 14.75 -25.89 -4.62
CA ARG A 253 16.07 -26.17 -4.07
C ARG A 253 16.02 -26.38 -2.57
N ILE A 254 15.37 -25.49 -1.83
CA ILE A 254 15.20 -25.63 -0.37
C ILE A 254 14.46 -26.92 -0.02
N SER A 255 13.46 -27.30 -0.80
CA SER A 255 12.74 -28.58 -0.63
C SER A 255 13.62 -29.82 -0.85
N SER A 256 14.77 -29.67 -1.52
CA SER A 256 15.75 -30.75 -1.69
C SER A 256 16.81 -30.82 -0.58
N ILE A 257 16.86 -29.83 0.30
CA ILE A 257 17.78 -29.81 1.45
C ILE A 257 17.22 -30.73 2.54
N ASP A 258 18.11 -31.50 3.17
CA ASP A 258 17.76 -32.32 4.33
C ASP A 258 17.03 -31.50 5.41
N SER A 259 15.91 -32.03 5.89
CA SER A 259 14.99 -31.31 6.76
C SER A 259 15.60 -30.98 8.13
N TYR A 260 16.48 -31.85 8.66
CA TYR A 260 17.19 -31.60 9.91
C TYR A 260 18.15 -30.41 9.77
N ARG A 261 18.93 -30.39 8.68
CA ARG A 261 19.85 -29.27 8.38
C ARG A 261 19.12 -27.95 8.18
N LEU A 262 18.00 -27.98 7.46
CA LEU A 262 17.16 -26.79 7.26
C LEU A 262 16.58 -26.27 8.59
N ASN A 263 16.11 -27.16 9.47
CA ASN A 263 15.59 -26.78 10.78
C ASN A 263 16.65 -26.15 11.69
N ILE A 264 17.91 -26.63 11.63
CA ILE A 264 19.04 -25.99 12.33
C ILE A 264 19.24 -24.55 11.84
N ALA A 265 19.31 -24.35 10.53
CA ALA A 265 19.49 -23.02 9.95
C ALA A 265 18.33 -22.08 10.28
N LEU A 266 17.07 -22.55 10.21
CA LEU A 266 15.90 -21.77 10.59
C LEU A 266 15.91 -21.40 12.07
N SER A 267 16.35 -22.31 12.94
CA SER A 267 16.45 -22.05 14.38
C SER A 267 17.49 -20.96 14.68
N LYS A 268 18.65 -21.00 14.00
CA LYS A 268 19.66 -19.93 14.05
C LYS A 268 19.11 -18.60 13.54
N GLY A 269 18.44 -18.61 12.39
CA GLY A 269 17.83 -17.40 11.82
C GLY A 269 16.78 -16.77 12.76
N LEU A 270 15.96 -17.58 13.43
CA LEU A 270 15.02 -17.11 14.44
C LEU A 270 15.71 -16.54 15.68
N TYR A 271 16.79 -17.19 16.14
CA TYR A 271 17.61 -16.71 17.25
C TYR A 271 18.22 -15.34 16.91
N ASN A 272 18.91 -15.23 15.77
CA ASN A 272 19.51 -13.98 15.28
C ASN A 272 18.46 -12.88 15.13
N LYS A 273 17.27 -13.20 14.59
CA LYS A 273 16.15 -12.25 14.49
C LYS A 273 15.66 -11.74 15.86
N ARG A 274 15.62 -12.60 16.88
CA ARG A 274 15.27 -12.19 18.26
C ARG A 274 16.37 -11.33 18.87
N LEU A 275 17.64 -11.67 18.63
CA LEU A 275 18.79 -10.92 19.10
C LEU A 275 18.84 -9.52 18.47
N TYR A 276 18.65 -9.38 17.16
CA TYR A 276 18.52 -8.07 16.48
C TYR A 276 17.42 -7.20 17.08
N LYS A 277 16.25 -7.77 17.40
CA LYS A 277 15.18 -7.02 18.07
C LYS A 277 15.60 -6.54 19.47
N ARG A 278 16.35 -7.35 20.22
CA ARG A 278 16.91 -6.97 21.53
C ARG A 278 17.93 -5.84 21.38
N ILE A 279 18.88 -5.98 20.44
CA ILE A 279 19.89 -4.94 20.12
C ILE A 279 19.19 -3.62 19.81
N HIS A 280 18.20 -3.63 18.91
CA HIS A 280 17.46 -2.44 18.52
C HIS A 280 16.71 -1.79 19.69
N ALA A 281 16.01 -2.59 20.50
CA ALA A 281 15.29 -2.11 21.68
C ALA A 281 16.26 -1.53 22.74
N THR A 282 17.41 -2.16 22.95
CA THR A 282 18.48 -1.67 23.84
C THR A 282 19.04 -0.34 23.33
N SER A 283 19.35 -0.23 22.04
CA SER A 283 19.82 1.02 21.42
C SER A 283 18.83 2.17 21.64
N ILE A 284 17.54 1.94 21.38
CA ILE A 284 16.49 2.94 21.62
C ILE A 284 16.42 3.33 23.10
N ARG A 285 16.49 2.35 24.01
CA ARG A 285 16.44 2.59 25.46
C ARG A 285 17.62 3.44 25.94
N LEU A 286 18.84 3.12 25.51
CA LEU A 286 20.04 3.87 25.88
C LEU A 286 20.03 5.29 25.31
N LYS A 287 19.57 5.46 24.05
CA LYS A 287 19.36 6.80 23.45
C LYS A 287 18.35 7.62 24.25
N ARG A 288 17.25 7.03 24.71
CA ARG A 288 16.26 7.71 25.58
C ARG A 288 16.84 8.11 26.93
N GLN A 289 17.77 7.31 27.46
CA GLN A 289 18.50 7.60 28.69
C GLN A 289 19.63 8.63 28.50
N ARG A 290 19.82 9.15 27.28
CA ARG A 290 20.88 10.11 26.93
C ARG A 290 22.29 9.58 27.24
N CYS A 291 22.50 8.27 27.13
CA CYS A 291 23.84 7.69 27.20
C CYS A 291 24.72 8.25 26.06
N LYS A 292 26.03 8.36 26.29
CA LYS A 292 26.98 8.76 25.24
C LYS A 292 27.01 7.72 24.11
N GLN A 293 27.24 8.16 22.88
CA GLN A 293 27.17 7.30 21.70
C GLN A 293 28.24 6.20 21.71
N ASP A 294 29.45 6.50 22.17
CA ASP A 294 30.54 5.52 22.35
C ASP A 294 30.13 4.36 23.26
N TYR A 295 29.46 4.65 24.38
CA TYR A 295 28.92 3.64 25.27
C TYR A 295 27.82 2.80 24.61
N ILE A 296 26.93 3.43 23.84
CA ILE A 296 25.88 2.74 23.08
C ILE A 296 26.51 1.77 22.08
N ASP A 297 27.55 2.21 21.36
CA ASP A 297 28.23 1.42 20.34
C ASP A 297 28.94 0.21 20.96
N THR A 298 29.63 0.37 22.10
CA THR A 298 30.24 -0.75 22.83
C THR A 298 29.20 -1.79 23.24
N ILE A 299 28.08 -1.37 23.83
CA ILE A 299 27.02 -2.31 24.25
C ILE A 299 26.38 -3.02 23.05
N ILE A 300 26.20 -2.32 21.92
CA ILE A 300 25.69 -2.94 20.69
C ILE A 300 26.69 -3.95 20.15
N ALA A 301 27.97 -3.62 20.09
CA ALA A 301 29.03 -4.51 19.60
C ALA A 301 29.13 -5.79 20.45
N ASP A 302 29.05 -5.68 21.77
CA ASP A 302 29.02 -6.83 22.68
C ASP A 302 27.79 -7.73 22.38
N MET A 303 26.61 -7.14 22.20
CA MET A 303 25.41 -7.90 21.86
C MET A 303 25.44 -8.50 20.45
N GLU A 304 26.10 -7.84 19.49
CA GLU A 304 26.29 -8.35 18.13
C GLU A 304 27.29 -9.52 18.08
N SER A 305 28.23 -9.58 19.03
CA SER A 305 29.13 -10.73 19.17
C SER A 305 28.42 -12.04 19.54
N GLU A 306 27.19 -11.97 20.05
CA GLU A 306 26.33 -13.14 20.34
C GLU A 306 25.61 -13.69 19.08
N LEU A 307 25.73 -13.06 17.90
CA LEU A 307 25.14 -13.57 16.65
C LEU A 307 25.86 -14.86 16.19
N ILE A 308 25.10 -15.91 15.84
CA ILE A 308 25.58 -17.27 15.53
C ILE A 308 25.37 -17.65 14.06
#